data_AF-A0A6B0Z0H4-F1
#
_entry.id   AF-A0A6B0Z0H4-F1
#
_cell.length_a   1.000
_cell.length_b   1.000
_cell.length_c   1.000
_cell.angle_alpha   90.00
_cell.angle_beta   90.00
_cell.angle_gamma   90.00
#
_symmetry.space_group_name_H-M   'P 1'
#
loop_
_entity.id
_entity.type
_entity.pdbx_description
1 polymer ?
#
loop_
_entity_poly.entity_id
_entity_poly.type
_entity_poly.pdbx_seq_one_letter_code
_entity_poly.pdbx_strand_id
1 'polypeptide(L)'
;MPIPTTGDAIQEALDAAYALSGGTTNPLRAVKVNVPENLGGGTPALATELKARLADAGFGSVDVYVAGELTPELIAEYEASDAEVGLYIVGRYVAAAHPVPVVAAIKEIDGKAVAPRGMSPGRVHNHRMLQRELN
;
A
#
# COMPACT_ATOMS: atom_id res chain seq x y z
N MET A 1 -12.28 -6.49 8.57
CA MET A 1 -13.56 -6.36 7.83
C MET A 1 -13.55 -5.03 7.07
N PRO A 2 -13.96 -4.98 5.79
CA PRO A 2 -14.24 -3.70 5.13
C PRO A 2 -15.41 -3.02 5.85
N ILE A 3 -15.20 -1.80 6.35
CA ILE A 3 -16.31 -1.00 6.87
C ILE A 3 -16.97 -0.32 5.67
N PRO A 4 -18.23 -0.67 5.33
CA PRO A 4 -18.92 0.02 4.25
C PRO A 4 -19.16 1.48 4.65
N THR A 5 -19.18 2.40 3.68
CA THR A 5 -19.36 3.84 3.94
C THR A 5 -20.84 4.22 3.83
N THR A 6 -21.72 3.45 4.44
CA THR A 6 -23.17 3.72 4.34
C THR A 6 -23.59 4.79 5.36
N GLY A 7 -22.88 4.87 6.48
CA GLY A 7 -23.01 5.86 7.55
C GLY A 7 -21.64 6.32 8.07
N ASP A 8 -21.53 6.51 9.39
CA ASP A 8 -20.30 6.97 10.05
C ASP A 8 -19.31 5.81 10.24
N ALA A 9 -18.08 5.98 9.74
CA ALA A 9 -17.08 4.91 9.72
C ALA A 9 -16.64 4.48 11.12
N ILE A 10 -16.66 5.37 12.10
CA ILE A 10 -16.31 5.06 13.49
C ILE A 10 -17.43 4.22 14.12
N GLN A 11 -18.68 4.65 13.98
CA GLN A 11 -19.81 3.93 14.53
C GLN A 11 -19.93 2.53 13.92
N GLU A 12 -19.79 2.41 12.60
CA GLU A 12 -19.86 1.10 11.93
C GLU A 12 -18.72 0.16 12.35
N ALA A 13 -17.52 0.70 12.58
CA ALA A 13 -16.40 -0.07 13.09
C ALA A 13 -16.63 -0.58 14.52
N LEU A 14 -17.20 0.25 15.39
CA LEU A 14 -17.59 -0.14 16.74
C LEU A 14 -18.69 -1.19 16.73
N ASP A 15 -19.73 -1.00 15.92
CA ASP A 15 -20.83 -1.95 15.79
C ASP A 15 -20.33 -3.32 15.30
N ALA A 16 -19.40 -3.33 14.33
CA ALA A 16 -18.75 -4.55 13.87
C ALA A 16 -17.92 -5.22 14.97
N ALA A 17 -17.18 -4.44 15.77
CA ALA A 17 -16.41 -4.97 16.89
C ALA A 17 -17.31 -5.58 17.97
N TYR A 18 -18.39 -4.89 18.36
CA TYR A 18 -19.37 -5.41 19.30
C TYR A 18 -20.07 -6.66 18.79
N ALA A 19 -20.53 -6.68 17.53
CA ALA A 19 -21.21 -7.82 16.93
C ALA A 19 -20.35 -9.09 16.91
N LEU A 20 -19.03 -8.94 16.78
CA LEU A 20 -18.09 -10.06 16.70
C LEU A 20 -17.51 -10.47 18.07
N SER A 21 -17.75 -9.67 19.12
CA SER A 21 -17.16 -9.85 20.46
C SER A 21 -17.76 -10.98 21.31
N GLY A 22 -18.75 -11.74 20.82
CA GLY A 22 -19.58 -12.68 21.60
C GLY A 22 -18.89 -13.95 22.16
N GLY A 23 -17.56 -13.98 22.29
CA GLY A 23 -16.79 -15.12 22.83
C GLY A 23 -15.66 -14.69 23.77
N THR A 24 -14.86 -15.65 24.27
CA THR A 24 -13.71 -15.38 25.18
C THR A 24 -12.54 -14.63 24.54
N THR A 25 -12.55 -14.49 23.21
CA THR A 25 -11.54 -13.78 22.42
C THR A 25 -12.25 -13.00 21.32
N ASN A 26 -11.86 -11.75 21.09
CA ASN A 26 -12.35 -10.99 19.95
C ASN A 26 -11.74 -11.57 18.64
N PRO A 27 -12.55 -12.14 17.73
CA PRO A 27 -12.06 -12.69 16.47
C PRO A 27 -11.75 -11.60 15.43
N LEU A 28 -12.14 -10.34 15.67
CA LEU A 28 -11.89 -9.23 14.76
C LEU A 28 -10.40 -8.85 14.80
N ARG A 29 -9.67 -9.20 13.74
CA ARG A 29 -8.25 -8.81 13.60
C ARG A 29 -8.08 -7.31 13.35
N ALA A 30 -8.87 -6.77 12.43
CA ALA A 30 -8.70 -5.41 11.93
C ALA A 30 -9.98 -4.85 11.33
N VAL A 31 -10.10 -3.52 11.37
CA VAL A 31 -11.06 -2.74 10.60
C VAL A 31 -10.34 -2.06 9.44
N LYS A 32 -10.97 -2.02 8.26
CA LYS A 32 -10.39 -1.37 7.08
C LYS A 32 -11.12 -0.05 6.80
N VAL A 33 -10.38 1.04 6.93
CA VAL A 33 -10.78 2.39 6.54
C VAL A 33 -10.64 2.51 5.02
N ASN A 34 -11.77 2.73 4.35
CA ASN A 34 -11.85 2.91 2.90
C ASN A 34 -12.96 3.92 2.59
N VAL A 35 -12.78 5.15 3.05
CA VAL A 35 -13.73 6.24 2.84
C VAL A 35 -13.47 6.85 1.46
N PRO A 36 -14.48 6.97 0.59
CA PRO A 36 -14.37 7.66 -0.68
C PRO A 36 -13.88 9.10 -0.52
N GLU A 37 -13.08 9.61 -1.46
CA GLU A 37 -12.57 10.98 -1.42
C GLU A 37 -13.70 12.02 -1.33
N ASN A 38 -14.83 11.80 -2.03
CA ASN A 38 -15.99 12.69 -2.00
C ASN A 38 -16.70 12.73 -0.63
N LEU A 39 -16.34 11.85 0.30
CA LEU A 39 -16.81 11.82 1.68
C LEU A 39 -15.72 12.22 2.69
N GLY A 40 -14.62 12.82 2.22
CA GLY A 40 -13.51 13.28 3.07
C GLY A 40 -12.31 12.34 3.10
N GLY A 41 -12.39 11.16 2.45
CA GLY A 41 -11.27 10.25 2.29
C GLY A 41 -10.82 9.53 3.58
N GLY A 42 -9.94 8.54 3.42
CA GLY A 42 -9.20 7.98 4.55
C GLY A 42 -8.10 8.98 4.94
N THR A 43 -8.26 9.65 6.08
CA THR A 43 -7.27 10.61 6.60
C THR A 43 -6.51 10.03 7.81
N PRO A 44 -5.32 10.57 8.14
CA PRO A 44 -4.64 10.18 9.37
C PRO A 44 -5.44 10.50 10.63
N ALA A 45 -6.13 11.65 10.66
CA ALA A 45 -7.01 12.03 11.76
C ALA A 45 -8.13 11.01 12.00
N LEU A 46 -8.77 10.51 10.93
CA LEU A 46 -9.80 9.47 11.03
C LEU A 46 -9.23 8.16 11.57
N ALA A 47 -8.04 7.74 11.11
CA ALA A 47 -7.41 6.52 11.59
C ALA A 47 -7.04 6.61 13.09
N THR A 48 -6.49 7.76 13.51
CA THR A 48 -6.17 8.04 14.91
C THR A 48 -7.42 8.05 15.78
N GLU A 49 -8.48 8.74 15.36
CA GLU A 49 -9.74 8.75 16.12
C GLU A 49 -10.34 7.35 16.20
N LEU A 50 -10.38 6.61 15.10
CA LEU A 50 -10.90 5.25 15.07
C LEU A 50 -10.15 4.32 16.03
N LYS A 51 -8.81 4.39 16.03
CA LYS A 51 -7.98 3.60 16.94
C LYS A 51 -8.28 3.94 18.41
N ALA A 52 -8.39 5.23 18.74
CA ALA A 52 -8.73 5.68 20.08
C ALA A 52 -10.11 5.19 20.52
N ARG A 53 -11.13 5.32 19.65
CA ARG A 53 -12.50 4.88 19.90
C ARG A 53 -12.60 3.37 20.12
N LEU A 54 -11.87 2.58 19.32
CA LEU A 54 -11.78 1.13 19.51
C LEU A 54 -11.11 0.80 20.85
N ALA A 55 -10.04 1.50 21.23
CA ALA A 55 -9.39 1.30 22.51
C ALA A 55 -10.32 1.61 23.69
N ASP A 56 -11.03 2.74 23.65
CA ASP A 56 -12.00 3.15 24.68
C ASP A 56 -13.15 2.14 24.83
N ALA A 57 -13.56 1.50 23.73
CA ALA A 57 -14.59 0.47 23.71
C ALA A 57 -14.09 -0.93 24.14
N GLY A 58 -12.81 -1.07 24.54
CA GLY A 58 -12.21 -2.35 24.93
C GLY A 58 -11.71 -3.21 23.76
N PHE A 59 -11.65 -2.65 22.56
CA PHE A 59 -11.19 -3.29 21.32
C PHE A 59 -9.82 -2.78 20.86
N GLY A 60 -8.96 -2.32 21.76
CA GLY A 60 -7.63 -1.76 21.41
C GLY A 60 -6.68 -2.74 20.69
N SER A 61 -6.93 -4.05 20.79
CA SER A 61 -6.19 -5.08 20.06
C SER A 61 -6.58 -5.19 18.57
N VAL A 62 -7.62 -4.49 18.13
CA VAL A 62 -8.05 -4.46 16.74
C VAL A 62 -7.16 -3.49 15.96
N ASP A 63 -6.55 -3.98 14.88
CA ASP A 63 -5.72 -3.16 14.00
C ASP A 63 -6.58 -2.24 13.12
N VAL A 64 -6.04 -1.08 12.74
CA VAL A 64 -6.62 -0.19 11.73
C VAL A 64 -5.83 -0.36 10.44
N TYR A 65 -6.51 -0.79 9.38
CA TYR A 65 -5.96 -0.91 8.04
C TYR A 65 -6.47 0.23 7.17
N VAL A 66 -5.61 0.81 6.36
CA VAL A 66 -5.95 1.92 5.45
C VAL A 66 -5.93 1.41 4.01
N ALA A 67 -6.97 1.72 3.26
CA ALA A 67 -7.09 1.43 1.83
C ALA A 67 -7.69 2.63 1.09
N GLY A 68 -7.49 2.66 -0.24
CA GLY A 68 -8.02 3.70 -1.11
C GLY A 68 -6.98 4.15 -2.13
N GLU A 69 -7.05 5.42 -2.50
CA GLU A 69 -6.12 6.09 -3.41
C GLU A 69 -4.81 6.46 -2.71
N LEU A 70 -4.16 5.45 -2.12
CA LEU A 70 -2.88 5.63 -1.42
C LEU A 70 -1.75 5.93 -2.40
N THR A 71 -1.02 7.01 -2.14
CA THR A 71 0.24 7.37 -2.80
C THR A 71 1.38 7.41 -1.75
N PRO A 72 2.66 7.42 -2.18
CA PRO A 72 3.78 7.57 -1.25
C PRO A 72 3.70 8.85 -0.42
N GLU A 73 3.19 9.94 -0.98
CA GLU A 73 3.01 11.21 -0.28
C GLU A 73 1.98 11.06 0.84
N LEU A 74 0.83 10.46 0.54
CA LEU A 74 -0.21 10.23 1.54
C LEU A 74 0.27 9.26 2.63
N ILE A 75 0.99 8.19 2.27
CA ILE A 75 1.60 7.29 3.26
C ILE A 75 2.58 8.05 4.14
N ALA A 76 3.41 8.93 3.58
CA ALA A 76 4.32 9.76 4.36
C ALA A 76 3.58 10.72 5.32
N GLU A 77 2.41 11.25 4.93
CA GLU A 77 1.55 12.04 5.82
C GLU A 77 1.02 11.21 6.99
N TYR A 78 0.61 9.96 6.74
CA TYR A 78 0.22 9.04 7.81
C TYR A 78 1.38 8.77 8.78
N GLU A 79 2.56 8.43 8.25
CA GLU A 79 3.75 8.16 9.08
C GLU A 79 4.18 9.39 9.89
N ALA A 80 4.04 10.61 9.32
CA ALA A 80 4.37 11.85 10.02
C ALA A 80 3.36 12.24 11.11
N SER A 81 2.16 11.65 11.10
CA SER A 81 1.07 11.96 12.04
C SER A 81 1.06 11.08 13.29
N ASP A 82 1.99 10.12 13.40
CA ASP A 82 2.01 9.07 14.43
C ASP A 82 0.69 8.26 14.51
N ALA A 83 -0.09 8.23 13.43
CA ALA A 83 -1.32 7.43 13.36
C ALA A 83 -0.96 5.94 13.39
N GLU A 84 -1.55 5.19 14.34
CA GLU A 84 -1.31 3.76 14.48
C GLU A 84 -2.02 2.96 13.37
N VAL A 85 -1.31 2.76 12.26
CA VAL A 85 -1.77 1.99 11.10
C VAL A 85 -1.06 0.64 11.05
N GLY A 86 -1.83 -0.46 11.02
CA GLY A 86 -1.29 -1.81 10.96
C GLY A 86 -0.98 -2.30 9.54
N LEU A 87 -1.63 -1.73 8.52
CA LEU A 87 -1.45 -2.13 7.12
C LEU A 87 -1.93 -1.03 6.15
N TYR A 88 -1.13 -0.76 5.12
CA TYR A 88 -1.54 0.01 3.94
C TYR A 88 -1.85 -0.92 2.77
N ILE A 89 -3.04 -0.78 2.18
CA ILE A 89 -3.49 -1.57 1.05
C ILE A 89 -3.48 -0.69 -0.20
N VAL A 90 -2.36 -0.74 -0.92
CA VAL A 90 -2.12 0.06 -2.13
C VAL A 90 -2.50 -0.73 -3.38
N GLY A 91 -3.42 -0.20 -4.17
CA GLY A 91 -3.88 -0.82 -5.42
C GLY A 91 -3.44 -0.05 -6.66
N ARG A 92 -4.24 0.96 -7.04
CA ARG A 92 -4.12 1.67 -8.32
C ARG A 92 -2.75 2.30 -8.54
N TYR A 93 -2.15 2.92 -7.52
CA TYR A 93 -0.84 3.55 -7.63
C TYR A 93 0.25 2.60 -8.15
N VAL A 94 0.24 1.35 -7.69
CA VAL A 94 1.20 0.32 -8.15
C VAL A 94 0.76 -0.28 -9.49
N ALA A 95 -0.51 -0.66 -9.61
CA ALA A 95 -1.02 -1.37 -10.78
C ALA A 95 -1.03 -0.49 -12.05
N ALA A 96 -1.22 0.82 -11.90
CA ALA A 96 -1.23 1.80 -12.98
C ALA A 96 0.11 2.52 -13.16
N ALA A 97 1.19 2.04 -12.54
CA ALA A 97 2.51 2.64 -12.67
C ALA A 97 2.91 2.73 -14.15
N HIS A 98 3.43 3.90 -14.56
CA HIS A 98 3.87 4.09 -15.93
C HIS A 98 4.99 3.11 -16.29
N PRO A 99 4.86 2.34 -17.38
CA PRO A 99 5.92 1.44 -17.81
C PRO A 99 7.20 2.22 -18.09
N VAL A 100 8.34 1.71 -17.62
CA VAL A 100 9.65 2.23 -18.04
C VAL A 100 9.90 1.71 -19.46
N PRO A 101 10.02 2.59 -20.47
CA PRO A 101 10.28 2.15 -21.83
C PRO A 101 11.69 1.55 -21.91
N VAL A 102 11.76 0.25 -22.20
CA VAL A 102 13.02 -0.46 -22.41
C VAL A 102 13.22 -0.65 -23.91
N VAL A 103 14.34 -0.16 -24.42
CA VAL A 103 14.77 -0.38 -25.81
C VAL A 103 15.87 -1.43 -25.81
N ALA A 104 15.56 -2.61 -26.36
CA ALA A 104 16.56 -3.63 -26.64
C ALA A 104 17.19 -3.37 -28.01
N ALA A 105 18.50 -3.51 -28.09
CA ALA A 105 19.24 -3.37 -29.34
C ALA A 105 20.41 -4.35 -29.38
N ILE A 106 20.76 -4.79 -30.58
CA ILE A 106 21.98 -5.57 -30.82
C ILE A 106 23.19 -4.69 -30.51
N LYS A 107 24.09 -5.21 -29.67
CA LYS A 107 25.33 -4.55 -29.25
C LYS A 107 26.60 -5.21 -29.79
N GLU A 108 26.48 -6.42 -30.32
CA GLU A 108 27.59 -7.26 -30.77
C GLU A 108 27.09 -8.24 -31.82
N ILE A 109 27.84 -8.42 -32.91
CA ILE A 109 27.62 -9.46 -33.94
C ILE A 109 28.97 -10.12 -34.20
N ASP A 110 29.04 -11.45 -34.10
CA ASP A 110 30.25 -12.25 -34.32
C ASP A 110 31.49 -11.72 -33.56
N GLY A 111 31.30 -11.30 -32.30
CA GLY A 111 32.35 -10.74 -31.45
C GLY A 111 32.76 -9.30 -31.79
N LYS A 112 32.17 -8.69 -32.85
CA LYS A 112 32.41 -7.30 -33.23
C LYS A 112 31.37 -6.39 -32.58
N ALA A 113 31.85 -5.39 -31.83
CA ALA A 113 30.99 -4.37 -31.22
C ALA A 113 30.30 -3.53 -32.31
N VAL A 114 28.97 -3.53 -32.33
CA VAL A 114 28.12 -2.79 -33.28
C VAL A 114 26.88 -2.24 -32.56
N ALA A 115 26.30 -1.14 -33.03
CA ALA A 115 25.05 -0.61 -32.48
C ALA A 115 24.34 0.33 -33.47
N PRO A 116 23.01 0.53 -33.33
CA PRO A 116 22.31 1.62 -34.01
C PRO A 116 22.88 3.00 -33.66
N ARG A 117 22.58 4.01 -34.49
CA ARG A 117 22.96 5.40 -34.21
C ARG A 117 22.37 5.86 -32.88
N GLY A 118 23.16 6.59 -32.08
CA GLY A 118 22.76 7.09 -30.77
C GLY A 118 22.90 6.08 -29.62
N MET A 119 23.51 4.92 -29.86
CA MET A 119 23.72 3.88 -28.86
C MET A 119 25.18 3.45 -28.78
N SER A 120 25.66 3.15 -27.57
CA SER A 120 27.00 2.60 -27.36
C SER A 120 27.06 1.12 -27.81
N PRO A 121 28.04 0.72 -28.63
CA PRO A 121 28.26 -0.68 -29.02
C PRO A 121 29.03 -1.45 -27.94
N GLY A 122 28.97 -2.78 -27.99
CA GLY A 122 29.67 -3.69 -27.09
C GLY A 122 28.92 -4.00 -25.79
N ARG A 123 29.38 -5.04 -25.10
CA ARG A 123 28.84 -5.47 -23.79
C ARG A 123 29.19 -4.45 -22.72
N VAL A 124 28.18 -4.05 -21.93
CA VAL A 124 28.38 -3.17 -20.77
C VAL A 124 28.33 -4.01 -19.50
N HIS A 125 29.40 -3.97 -18.72
CA HIS A 125 29.46 -4.64 -17.42
C HIS A 125 28.88 -3.73 -16.34
N ASN A 126 27.78 -4.16 -15.70
CA ASN A 126 27.23 -3.48 -14.54
C ASN A 126 27.74 -4.14 -13.26
N HIS A 127 28.73 -3.53 -12.61
CA HIS A 127 29.40 -4.05 -11.41
C HIS A 127 28.47 -4.22 -10.19
N ARG A 128 27.27 -3.64 -10.20
CA ARG A 128 26.26 -3.79 -9.14
C ARG A 128 25.24 -4.89 -9.44
N MET A 129 25.23 -5.45 -10.64
CA MET A 129 24.30 -6.50 -11.03
C MET A 129 24.92 -7.86 -10.72
N LEU A 130 24.34 -8.60 -9.77
CA LEU A 130 24.68 -10.01 -9.57
C LEU A 130 24.08 -10.82 -10.72
N GLN A 131 24.95 -11.31 -11.61
CA GLN A 131 24.53 -12.17 -12.71
C GLN A 131 24.26 -13.57 -12.14
N ARG A 132 22.99 -14.00 -12.13
CA ARG A 132 22.65 -15.41 -11.89
C ARG A 132 22.82 -16.15 -13.21
N GLU A 133 23.73 -17.13 -13.25
CA GLU A 133 23.74 -18.10 -14.33
C GLU A 133 22.54 -19.04 -14.15
N LEU A 134 21.71 -19.12 -15.18
CA LEU A 134 20.62 -20.11 -15.25
C LEU A 134 21.26 -21.41 -15.76
N ASN A 135 21.57 -22.32 -14.84
CA ASN A 135 21.89 -23.72 -15.14
C ASN A 135 20.63 -24.57 -15.08
#